data_AF-A7H7Y4-F1
#
_entry.id   AF-A7H7Y4-F1
#
_cell.length_a   1.000
_cell.length_b   1.000
_cell.length_c   1.000
_cell.angle_alpha   90.00
_cell.angle_beta   90.00
_cell.angle_gamma   90.00
#
_symmetry.space_group_name_H-M   'P 1'
#
loop_
_entity.id
_entity.type
_entity.pdbx_description
1 polymer ?
#
loop_
_entity_poly.entity_id
_entity_poly.type
_entity_poly.pdbx_seq_one_letter_code
_entity_poly.pdbx_strand_id
1 'polypeptide(L)'
;MPDFVTRAVERLREDPGFSRNRYFHALSSPEGKRALRIHRHLRSLERDLSAGASATVAREAERVRLVLRGKRSSRTAWLTRAEFRLLCTSPLVRAVLGDAAEPAGS
;
A
#
# COMPACT_ATOMS: atom_id res chain seq x y z
N MET A 1 12.84 -0.81 -13.54
CA MET A 1 11.95 -1.99 -13.54
C MET A 1 11.52 -2.27 -12.10
N PRO A 2 10.22 -2.51 -11.81
CA PRO A 2 9.78 -2.90 -10.48
C PRO A 2 10.32 -4.29 -10.12
N ASP A 3 10.76 -4.45 -8.87
CA ASP A 3 11.28 -5.71 -8.36
C ASP A 3 10.17 -6.79 -8.30
N PHE A 4 10.58 -8.06 -8.12
CA PHE A 4 9.65 -9.19 -8.08
C PHE A 4 8.55 -9.00 -7.02
N VAL A 5 8.91 -8.46 -5.85
CA VAL A 5 7.97 -8.25 -4.74
C VAL A 5 6.90 -7.23 -5.13
N THR A 6 7.29 -6.12 -5.75
CA THR A 6 6.38 -5.08 -6.23
C THR A 6 5.38 -5.64 -7.23
N ARG A 7 5.85 -6.38 -8.23
CA ARG A 7 4.99 -7.04 -9.25
C ARG A 7 4.05 -8.08 -8.65
N ALA A 8 4.51 -8.80 -7.63
CA ALA A 8 3.67 -9.76 -6.91
C ALA A 8 2.54 -9.04 -6.14
N VAL A 9 2.84 -7.89 -5.53
CA VAL A 9 1.81 -7.07 -4.85
C VAL A 9 0.82 -6.48 -5.85
N GLU A 10 1.27 -6.01 -7.01
CA GLU A 10 0.38 -5.53 -8.10
C GLU A 10 -0.63 -6.61 -8.50
N ARG A 11 -0.14 -7.82 -8.81
CA ARG A 11 -1.01 -8.97 -9.15
C ARG A 11 -2.00 -9.32 -8.05
N LEU A 12 -1.56 -9.31 -6.78
CA LEU A 12 -2.43 -9.55 -5.63
C LEU A 12 -3.54 -8.50 -5.47
N ARG A 13 -3.36 -7.30 -6.05
CA ARG A 13 -4.35 -6.20 -5.99
C ARG A 13 -5.30 -6.21 -7.18
N GLU A 14 -4.84 -6.65 -8.35
CA GLU A 14 -5.65 -6.75 -9.57
C GLU A 14 -6.59 -7.96 -9.57
N ASP A 15 -6.17 -9.08 -8.98
CA ASP A 15 -6.95 -10.32 -8.96
C ASP A 15 -7.36 -10.69 -7.52
N PRO A 16 -8.60 -10.37 -7.09
CA PRO A 16 -9.13 -10.82 -5.79
C PRO A 16 -9.20 -12.35 -5.68
N GLY A 17 -9.25 -13.03 -6.84
CA GLY A 17 -9.22 -14.49 -7.03
C GLY A 17 -7.81 -15.06 -7.16
N PHE A 18 -6.75 -14.26 -6.90
CA PHE A 18 -5.38 -14.70 -6.62
C PHE A 18 -5.35 -15.41 -5.26
N SER A 19 -6.18 -16.46 -5.19
CA SER A 19 -6.39 -17.31 -4.06
C SER A 19 -5.06 -17.94 -3.71
N ARG A 20 -4.76 -17.95 -2.40
CA ARG A 20 -3.62 -18.65 -1.82
C ARG A 20 -3.50 -20.10 -2.33
N ASN A 21 -4.59 -20.72 -2.79
CA ASN A 21 -4.57 -22.07 -3.36
C ASN A 21 -3.94 -22.17 -4.75
N ARG A 22 -4.11 -21.17 -5.64
CA ARG A 22 -3.59 -21.27 -7.02
C ARG A 22 -2.09 -20.97 -7.12
N TYR A 23 -1.53 -20.27 -6.13
CA TYR A 23 -0.12 -19.84 -6.11
C TYR A 23 0.59 -20.16 -4.79
N PHE A 24 0.15 -21.19 -4.06
CA PHE A 24 0.70 -21.59 -2.76
C PHE A 24 2.23 -21.69 -2.78
N HIS A 25 2.79 -22.32 -3.81
CA HIS A 25 4.25 -22.48 -3.95
C HIS A 25 4.98 -21.15 -4.16
N ALA A 26 4.46 -20.25 -5.00
CA ALA A 26 5.07 -18.93 -5.24
C ALA A 26 4.93 -17.99 -4.04
N LEU A 27 3.86 -18.13 -3.25
CA LEU A 27 3.63 -17.34 -2.04
C LEU A 27 4.30 -17.91 -0.78
N SER A 28 4.87 -19.12 -0.87
CA SER A 28 5.63 -19.76 0.21
C SER A 28 7.09 -19.33 0.28
N SER A 29 7.62 -18.70 -0.78
CA SER A 29 8.97 -18.12 -0.80
C SER A 29 9.09 -16.91 0.15
N PRO A 30 10.31 -16.53 0.57
CA PRO A 30 10.53 -15.31 1.36
C PRO A 30 9.94 -14.06 0.69
N GLU A 31 10.10 -13.93 -0.63
CA GLU A 31 9.61 -12.81 -1.43
C GLU A 31 8.08 -12.82 -1.51
N GLY A 32 7.47 -13.99 -1.70
CA GLY A 32 6.01 -14.15 -1.71
C GLY A 32 5.38 -13.81 -0.36
N LYS A 33 6.00 -14.25 0.75
CA LYS A 33 5.61 -13.87 2.11
C LYS A 33 5.74 -12.37 2.34
N ARG A 34 6.79 -11.74 1.81
CA ARG A 34 6.99 -10.28 1.86
C ARG A 34 5.90 -9.55 1.09
N ALA A 35 5.59 -9.99 -0.14
CA ALA A 35 4.52 -9.41 -0.95
C ALA A 35 3.16 -9.51 -0.24
N LEU A 36 2.84 -10.66 0.36
CA LEU A 36 1.62 -10.81 1.17
C LEU A 36 1.56 -9.85 2.35
N ARG A 37 2.69 -9.64 3.05
CA ARG A 37 2.77 -8.71 4.18
C ARG A 37 2.49 -7.28 3.72
N ILE A 38 3.13 -6.86 2.62
CA ILE A 38 2.91 -5.54 2.02
C ILE A 38 1.45 -5.39 1.61
N HIS A 39 0.91 -6.34 0.85
CA HIS A 39 -0.49 -6.31 0.41
C HIS A 39 -1.48 -6.16 1.59
N ARG A 40 -1.30 -6.97 2.65
CA ARG A 40 -2.13 -6.87 3.86
C ARG A 40 -1.97 -5.53 4.56
N HIS A 41 -0.76 -4.99 4.61
CA HIS A 41 -0.49 -3.68 5.19
C HIS A 41 -1.22 -2.58 4.43
N LEU A 42 -1.08 -2.53 3.09
CA LEU A 42 -1.77 -1.54 2.25
C LEU A 42 -3.29 -1.64 2.38
N ARG A 43 -3.85 -2.87 2.40
CA ARG A 43 -5.28 -3.10 2.63
C ARG A 43 -5.75 -2.60 4.00
N SER A 44 -4.91 -2.66 5.03
CA SER A 44 -5.24 -2.09 6.33
C SER A 44 -5.31 -0.57 6.28
N LEU A 45 -4.39 0.10 5.57
CA LEU A 45 -4.40 1.56 5.43
C LEU A 45 -5.61 2.02 4.61
N GLU A 46 -5.94 1.33 3.52
CA GLU A 46 -7.16 1.57 2.74
C GLU A 46 -8.42 1.46 3.58
N ARG A 47 -8.50 0.46 4.48
CA ARG A 47 -9.65 0.31 5.37
C ARG A 47 -9.81 1.50 6.30
N ASP A 48 -8.72 1.97 6.90
CA ASP A 48 -8.76 3.15 7.76
C ASP A 48 -9.27 4.39 7.01
N LEU A 49 -8.76 4.61 5.79
CA LEU A 49 -9.20 5.69 4.91
C LEU A 49 -10.68 5.55 4.53
N SER A 50 -11.12 4.33 4.20
CA SER A 50 -12.52 4.07 3.85
C SER A 50 -13.47 4.25 5.04
N ALA A 51 -12.97 4.07 6.26
CA ALA A 51 -13.71 4.35 7.49
C ALA A 51 -13.76 5.86 7.84
N GLY A 52 -13.21 6.72 6.98
CA GLY A 52 -13.24 8.18 7.15
C GLY A 52 -12.03 8.74 7.89
N ALA A 53 -10.92 7.99 8.02
CA ALA A 53 -9.68 8.58 8.53
C ALA A 53 -9.12 9.61 7.54
N SER A 54 -8.67 10.75 8.05
CA SER A 54 -7.87 11.69 7.26
C SER A 54 -6.41 11.24 7.21
N ALA A 55 -5.70 11.63 6.14
CA ALA A 55 -4.31 11.28 5.95
C ALA A 55 -3.43 12.51 5.71
N THR A 56 -2.23 12.48 6.27
CA THR A 56 -1.16 13.43 5.96
C THR A 56 0.07 12.64 5.49
N VAL A 57 0.67 13.09 4.40
CA VAL A 57 1.85 12.47 3.79
C VAL A 57 3.05 13.36 4.01
N ALA A 58 4.12 12.81 4.58
CA ALA A 58 5.43 13.44 4.62
C ALA A 58 6.43 12.57 3.87
N ARG A 59 7.15 13.15 2.92
CA ARG A 59 8.16 12.45 2.11
C ARG A 59 9.53 12.72 2.70
N GLU A 60 10.22 11.65 3.06
CA GLU A 60 11.60 11.67 3.51
C GLU A 60 12.50 11.06 2.41
N ALA A 61 13.81 11.18 2.55
CA ALA A 61 14.77 10.79 1.51
C ALA A 61 14.48 9.39 0.92
N GLU A 62 14.26 8.38 1.76
CA GLU A 62 14.05 7.00 1.31
C GLU A 62 12.66 6.41 1.63
N ARG A 63 11.82 7.16 2.36
CA ARG A 63 10.55 6.66 2.90
C ARG A 63 9.45 7.69 2.83
N VAL A 64 8.22 7.21 2.85
CA VAL A 64 7.02 8.02 2.95
C VAL A 64 6.36 7.73 4.29
N ARG A 65 6.21 8.75 5.10
CA ARG A 65 5.46 8.70 6.35
C ARG A 65 4.00 9.05 6.06
N LEU A 66 3.11 8.13 6.37
CA LEU A 66 1.66 8.33 6.31
C LEU A 66 1.10 8.40 7.73
N VAL A 67 0.54 9.56 8.09
CA VAL A 67 -0.16 9.74 9.37
C VAL A 67 -1.65 9.68 9.10
N LEU A 68 -2.31 8.66 9.65
CA LEU A 68 -3.76 8.46 9.57
C LEU A 68 -4.40 8.92 10.89
N ARG A 69 -5.42 9.76 10.80
CA ARG A 69 -6.20 10.24 11.95
C ARG A 69 -7.66 9.84 11.77
N GLY A 70 -8.07 8.84 12.54
CA GLY A 70 -9.46 8.43 12.67
C GLY A 70 -10.16 9.16 13.83
N LYS A 71 -11.42 8.82 14.08
CA LYS A 71 -12.27 9.48 15.09
C LYS A 71 -11.76 9.33 16.53
N ARG A 72 -11.13 8.20 16.86
CA ARG A 72 -10.64 7.86 18.22
C ARG A 72 -9.20 7.37 18.26
N SER A 73 -8.52 7.33 17.12
CA SER A 73 -7.18 6.77 17.01
C SER A 73 -6.37 7.53 15.97
N SER A 74 -5.06 7.55 16.19
CA SER A 74 -4.11 7.94 15.16
C SER A 74 -3.08 6.83 15.00
N ARG A 75 -2.61 6.63 13.77
CA ARG A 75 -1.53 5.70 13.48
C ARG A 75 -0.56 6.32 12.50
N THR A 76 0.72 6.04 12.68
CA THR A 76 1.75 6.36 11.71
C THR A 76 2.16 5.07 10.99
N ALA A 77 2.22 5.12 9.67
CA ALA A 77 2.75 4.07 8.82
C ALA A 77 3.96 4.59 8.04
N TRP A 78 4.96 3.72 7.90
CA TRP A 78 6.15 4.00 7.11
C TRP A 78 6.13 3.11 5.88
N LEU A 79 6.18 3.74 4.72
CA LEU A 79 6.13 3.08 3.43
C LEU A 79 7.42 3.38 2.68
N THR A 80 7.91 2.41 1.91
CA THR A 80 8.86 2.70 0.85
C THR A 80 8.16 3.52 -0.24
N ARG A 81 8.94 4.18 -1.11
CA ARG A 81 8.39 4.87 -2.29
C ARG A 81 7.58 3.92 -3.18
N ALA A 82 8.01 2.67 -3.32
CA ALA A 82 7.30 1.65 -4.11
C ALA A 82 5.95 1.29 -3.48
N GLU A 83 5.91 1.04 -2.17
CA GLU A 83 4.68 0.74 -1.43
C GLU A 83 3.69 1.90 -1.46
N PHE A 84 4.17 3.14 -1.36
CA PHE A 84 3.32 4.32 -1.47
C PHE A 84 2.69 4.45 -2.86
N ARG A 85 3.45 4.20 -3.94
CA ARG A 85 2.90 4.15 -5.30
C ARG A 85 1.83 3.06 -5.44
N LEU A 86 2.06 1.87 -4.87
CA LEU A 86 1.08 0.78 -4.86
C LEU A 86 -0.18 1.14 -4.08
N LEU A 87 -0.06 1.88 -2.97
CA LEU A 87 -1.22 2.38 -2.22
C LEU A 87 -2.06 3.35 -3.06
N CYS A 88 -1.38 4.24 -3.80
CA CYS A 88 -2.02 5.25 -4.66
C CYS A 88 -2.67 4.67 -5.92
N THR A 89 -2.55 3.37 -6.21
CA THR A 89 -3.35 2.75 -7.28
C THR A 89 -4.84 2.64 -6.92
N SER A 90 -5.18 2.72 -5.63
CA SER A 90 -6.56 2.73 -5.17
C SER A 90 -7.23 4.09 -5.46
N PRO A 91 -8.36 4.12 -6.18
CA PRO A 91 -9.11 5.36 -6.42
C PRO A 91 -9.53 6.07 -5.12
N LEU A 92 -9.92 5.29 -4.11
CA LEU A 92 -10.27 5.81 -2.78
C LEU A 92 -9.10 6.54 -2.13
N VAL A 93 -7.91 5.93 -2.16
CA VAL A 93 -6.70 6.56 -1.59
C VAL A 93 -6.40 7.87 -2.31
N ARG A 94 -6.44 7.90 -3.65
CA ARG A 94 -6.19 9.13 -4.42
C ARG A 94 -7.19 10.22 -4.08
N ALA A 95 -8.47 9.88 -3.94
CA ALA A 95 -9.50 10.84 -3.55
C ALA A 95 -9.24 11.46 -2.16
N VAL A 96 -8.73 10.68 -1.20
CA VAL A 96 -8.41 11.19 0.15
C VAL A 96 -7.10 11.99 0.18
N LEU A 97 -6.08 11.55 -0.57
CA LEU A 97 -4.76 12.19 -0.56
C LEU A 97 -4.69 13.42 -1.47
N GLY A 98 -5.54 13.52 -2.50
CA GLY A 98 -5.49 14.59 -3.50
C GLY A 98 -4.11 14.73 -4.12
N ASP A 99 -3.62 15.97 -4.21
CA ASP A 99 -2.30 16.31 -4.77
C ASP A 99 -1.13 15.61 -4.06
N ALA A 100 -1.29 15.18 -2.80
CA ALA A 100 -0.25 14.47 -2.08
C ALA A 100 0.02 13.05 -2.64
N ALA A 101 -0.92 12.51 -3.43
CA ALA A 101 -0.77 11.22 -4.12
C ALA A 101 0.20 11.30 -5.31
N GLU A 102 0.35 12.46 -5.93
CA GLU A 102 1.19 12.64 -7.11
C GLU A 102 2.67 12.60 -6.72
N PRO A 103 3.55 11.92 -7.48
CA PRO A 103 4.98 12.04 -7.25
C PRO A 103 5.37 13.52 -7.38
N ALA A 104 5.96 14.10 -6.33
CA ALA A 104 6.65 15.38 -6.44
C ALA A 104 7.56 15.31 -7.67
N GLY A 105 7.36 16.25 -8.60
CA GLY A 105 7.77 16.16 -10.00
C GLY A 105 9.17 15.62 -10.25
N SER A 106 9.28 14.91 -11.38
CA SER A 106 10.53 14.49 -12.02
C SER A 106 11.53 15.62 -12.18
#